data_AF-A0A2M7PVB9-F1
#
_entry.id   AF-A0A2M7PVB9-F1
#
_cell.length_a   1.000
_cell.length_b   1.000
_cell.length_c   1.000
_cell.angle_alpha   90.00
_cell.angle_beta   90.00
_cell.angle_gamma   90.00
#
_symmetry.space_group_name_H-M   'P 1'
#
loop_
_entity.id
_entity.type
_entity.pdbx_description
1 polymer ?
#
loop_
_entity_poly.entity_id
_entity_poly.type
_entity_poly.pdbx_seq_one_letter_code
_entity_poly.pdbx_strand_id
1 'polypeptide(L)' 'MMRVFKFGGALMKDAAGINRVVSLMEEYGCEPLVVVVSAVGKTTNALEELIRLKNQNNIPVLHQEFFNLK' A
#
# COMPACT_ATOMS: atom_id res chain seq x y z
N MET A 1 9.44 -23.34 -12.45
CA MET A 1 9.43 -21.97 -13.03
C MET A 1 9.06 -21.01 -11.90
N MET A 2 9.62 -19.80 -11.82
CA MET A 2 9.28 -18.84 -10.76
C MET A 2 7.97 -18.13 -11.09
N ARG A 3 7.09 -17.96 -10.10
CA ARG A 3 5.80 -17.29 -10.26
C ARG A 3 5.78 -15.97 -9.50
N VAL A 4 5.27 -14.92 -10.15
CA VAL A 4 5.25 -13.56 -9.60
C VAL A 4 3.80 -13.06 -9.52
N PHE A 5 3.35 -12.70 -8.33
CA PHE A 5 2.06 -12.04 -8.10
C PHE A 5 2.26 -10.56 -7.82
N LYS A 6 1.32 -9.72 -8.30
CA LYS A 6 1.28 -8.30 -7.94
C LYS A 6 -0.11 -7.89 -7.47
N PHE A 7 -0.21 -7.32 -6.27
CA PHE A 7 -1.46 -6.87 -5.68
C PHE A 7 -1.48 -5.34 -5.52
N GLY A 8 -2.55 -4.71 -6.00
CA GLY A 8 -2.81 -3.29 -5.79
C GLY A 8 -3.39 -3.01 -4.40
N GLY A 9 -3.31 -1.75 -3.94
CA GLY A 9 -3.74 -1.36 -2.58
C GLY A 9 -5.22 -1.60 -2.28
N ALA A 10 -6.09 -1.64 -3.30
CA ALA A 10 -7.53 -1.90 -3.13
C ALA A 10 -7.83 -3.32 -2.61
N LEU A 11 -7.06 -4.31 -3.05
CA LEU A 11 -7.19 -5.70 -2.59
C LEU A 11 -6.61 -5.90 -1.19
N MET A 12 -5.70 -5.02 -0.78
CA MET A 12 -4.98 -5.07 0.48
C MET A 12 -5.52 -4.06 1.51
N LYS A 13 -6.75 -3.57 1.33
CA LYS A 13 -7.29 -2.44 2.11
C LYS A 13 -7.53 -2.76 3.60
N ASP A 14 -7.76 -4.03 3.93
CA ASP A 14 -8.08 -4.51 5.28
C ASP A 14 -7.58 -5.94 5.47
N ALA A 15 -7.59 -6.42 6.72
CA ALA A 15 -7.12 -7.75 7.07
C ALA A 15 -7.87 -8.86 6.31
N ALA A 16 -9.16 -8.68 6.04
CA ALA A 16 -9.95 -9.66 5.30
C ALA A 16 -9.52 -9.75 3.81
N GLY A 17 -9.21 -8.62 3.18
CA GLY A 17 -8.64 -8.55 1.84
C GLY A 17 -7.29 -9.25 1.75
N ILE A 18 -6.41 -8.99 2.74
CA ILE A 18 -5.11 -9.65 2.83
C ILE A 18 -5.27 -11.17 2.96
N ASN A 19 -6.15 -11.64 3.84
CA ASN A 19 -6.39 -13.08 4.02
C ASN A 19 -6.89 -13.75 2.73
N ARG A 20 -7.80 -13.11 1.97
CA ARG A 20 -8.25 -13.65 0.67
C ARG A 20 -7.09 -13.78 -0.33
N VAL A 21 -6.23 -12.77 -0.39
CA VAL A 21 -5.05 -12.78 -1.26
C VAL A 21 -4.10 -13.90 -0.87
N VAL A 22 -3.86 -14.11 0.43
CA VAL A 22 -3.03 -15.21 0.93
C VAL A 22 -3.61 -16.56 0.54
N SER A 23 -4.90 -16.81 0.79
CA SER A 23 -5.55 -18.08 0.41
C SER A 23 -5.47 -18.38 -1.08
N LEU A 24 -5.53 -17.36 -1.95
CA LEU A 24 -5.39 -17.55 -3.39
C LEU A 24 -3.96 -17.97 -3.80
N MET A 25 -2.95 -17.61 -3.02
CA MET A 25 -1.56 -17.98 -3.30
C MET A 25 -1.17 -19.35 -2.75
N GLU A 26 -1.89 -19.88 -1.76
CA GLU A 26 -1.59 -21.18 -1.13
C GLU A 26 -1.60 -22.33 -2.17
N GLU A 27 -2.45 -22.24 -3.18
CA GLU A 27 -2.54 -23.20 -4.30
C GLU A 27 -1.24 -23.30 -5.11
N TYR A 28 -0.37 -22.29 -5.03
CA TYR A 28 0.89 -22.20 -5.77
C TYR A 28 2.13 -22.39 -4.88
N GLY A 29 1.96 -22.76 -3.61
CA GLY A 29 3.04 -22.82 -2.61
C GLY A 29 4.15 -23.84 -2.88
N CYS A 30 3.94 -24.78 -3.82
CA CYS A 30 4.95 -25.77 -4.24
C CYS A 30 5.97 -25.21 -5.25
N GLU A 31 5.78 -23.99 -5.75
CA GLU A 31 6.69 -23.31 -6.67
C GLU A 31 7.41 -22.13 -5.99
N PRO A 32 8.61 -21.73 -6.44
CA PRO A 32 9.22 -20.49 -6.00
C PRO A 32 8.32 -19.27 -6.32
N LEU A 33 7.93 -18.54 -5.28
CA LEU A 33 6.99 -17.42 -5.35
C LEU A 33 7.65 -16.08 -5.04
N VAL A 34 7.30 -15.05 -5.81
CA VAL A 34 7.58 -13.65 -5.51
C VAL A 34 6.26 -12.89 -5.43
N VAL A 35 6.07 -12.11 -4.36
CA VAL A 35 4.85 -11.32 -4.15
C VAL A 35 5.21 -9.84 -4.09
N VAL A 36 4.63 -9.06 -4.98
CA VAL A 36 4.78 -7.61 -5.07
C VAL A 36 3.50 -6.94 -4.57
N VAL A 37 3.60 -6.00 -3.65
CA VAL A 37 2.45 -5.30 -3.07
C VAL A 37 2.57 -3.79 -3.26
N SER A 38 1.45 -3.14 -3.53
CA SER A 38 1.34 -1.69 -3.42
C SER A 38 1.08 -1.26 -1.97
N ALA A 39 1.29 0.02 -1.67
CA ALA A 39 0.89 0.58 -0.39
C ALA A 39 -0.64 0.50 -0.19
N VAL A 40 -1.07 0.32 1.07
CA VAL A 40 -2.47 0.14 1.46
C VAL A 40 -3.11 1.48 1.87
N GLY A 41 -4.42 1.53 2.09
CA GLY A 41 -5.06 2.65 2.78
C GLY A 41 -4.85 4.05 2.16
N LYS A 42 -4.57 4.14 0.85
CA LYS A 42 -4.18 5.40 0.19
C LYS A 42 -2.91 6.05 0.74
N THR A 43 -2.01 5.29 1.39
CA THR A 43 -0.75 5.81 1.94
C THR A 43 0.07 6.55 0.89
N THR A 44 0.13 6.07 -0.35
CA THR A 44 0.83 6.77 -1.44
C THR A 44 0.25 8.16 -1.68
N ASN A 45 -1.08 8.30 -1.77
CA ASN A 45 -1.73 9.59 -1.96
C ASN A 45 -1.46 10.55 -0.79
N ALA A 46 -1.46 10.04 0.44
CA ALA A 46 -1.16 10.85 1.61
C ALA A 46 0.29 11.36 1.59
N LEU A 47 1.26 10.53 1.21
CA LEU A 47 2.65 10.94 1.08
C LEU A 47 2.85 11.96 -0.05
N GLU A 48 2.18 11.76 -1.19
CA GLU A 48 2.16 12.73 -2.30
C GLU A 48 1.61 14.08 -1.86
N GLU A 49 0.57 14.08 -1.03
CA GLU A 49 -0.04 15.29 -0.48
C GLU A 49 0.92 16.06 0.44
N LEU A 50 1.65 15.35 1.33
CA LEU A 50 2.69 15.99 2.15
C LEU A 50 3.77 16.66 1.29
N ILE A 51 4.23 15.98 0.23
CA ILE A 51 5.23 16.54 -0.70
C ILE A 51 4.66 17.77 -1.42
N ARG A 52 3.41 17.70 -1.87
CA ARG A 52 2.71 18.82 -2.53
C ARG A 52 2.64 20.03 -1.61
N LEU A 53 2.23 19.84 -0.35
CA LEU A 53 2.11 20.91 0.65
C LEU A 53 3.48 21.54 0.97
N LYS A 54 4.53 20.71 1.10
CA LYS A 54 5.91 21.18 1.27
C LYS A 54 6.36 22.05 0.10
N ASN A 55 6.13 21.60 -1.14
CA ASN A 55 6.54 22.34 -2.34
C ASN A 55 5.79 23.67 -2.52
N GLN A 56 4.58 23.79 -1.97
CA GLN A 56 3.79 25.02 -1.97
C GLN A 56 4.10 25.94 -0.76
N ASN A 57 5.06 25.58 0.09
CA ASN A 57 5.36 26.26 1.35
C ASN A 57 4.12 26.40 2.28
N ASN A 58 3.16 25.48 2.19
CA ASN A 58 1.97 25.49 3.03
C ASN A 58 2.22 24.77 4.37
N ILE A 59 3.13 25.33 5.16
CA ILE A 59 3.67 24.72 6.38
C ILE A 59 2.59 24.40 7.44
N PRO A 60 1.59 25.26 7.72
CA PRO A 60 0.56 24.94 8.72
C PRO A 60 -0.26 23.70 8.35
N VAL A 61 -0.69 23.59 7.09
CA VAL A 61 -1.48 22.46 6.61
C VAL A 61 -0.62 21.19 6.53
N LEU A 62 0.66 21.33 6.13
CA LEU A 62 1.62 20.22 6.15
C LEU A 62 1.75 19.59 7.54
N HIS A 63 1.88 20.41 8.59
CA HIS A 63 1.96 19.90 9.96
C HIS A 63 0.69 19.18 10.40
N GLN A 64 -0.47 19.69 10.03
CA GLN A 64 -1.75 19.06 10.33
C GLN A 64 -1.90 17.70 9.63
N GLU A 65 -1.66 17.65 8.32
CA GLU A 65 -1.75 16.41 7.55
C GLU A 65 -0.71 15.37 8.01
N PHE A 66 0.49 15.81 8.36
CA PHE A 66 1.50 14.91 8.94
C PHE A 66 1.06 14.33 10.28
N PHE A 67 0.38 15.13 11.12
CA PHE A 67 -0.17 14.65 12.39
C PHE A 67 -1.33 13.67 12.17
N ASN A 68 -2.20 13.91 11.20
CA ASN A 68 -3.33 13.02 10.87
C ASN A 68 -2.89 11.65 10.34
N LEU A 69 -1.63 11.50 9.91
CA LEU A 69 -1.06 10.22 9.47
C LEU A 69 -0.49 9.36 10.60
N LYS A 70 -0.31 9.92 11.80
CA LYS A 70 0.15 9.21 12.99
C LYS A 70 -1.02 8.65 13.78
#